data_AF-A0A416G6K1-F1
#
_entry.id   AF-A0A416G6K1-F1
#
_cell.length_a   1.000
_cell.length_b   1.000
_cell.length_c   1.000
_cell.angle_alpha   90.00
_cell.angle_beta   90.00
_cell.angle_gamma   90.00
#
_symmetry.space_group_name_H-M   'P 1'
#
loop_
_entity.id
_entity.type
_entity.pdbx_description
1 polymer ?
#
loop_
_entity_poly.entity_id
_entity_poly.type
_entity_poly.pdbx_seq_one_letter_code
_entity_poly.pdbx_strand_id
1 'polypeptide(L)' 'MEAPDVVLCPLVDVEIENIDCIENSDAVDGIIKKETVPLRFKKKSDWETICKNCKWHGY' A
#
# COMPACT_ATOMS: atom_id res chain seq x y z
N MET A 1 -16.77 -5.21 -11.31
CA MET A 1 -15.39 -5.68 -11.48
C MET A 1 -14.97 -6.24 -10.15
N GLU A 2 -14.58 -7.50 -10.10
CA GLU A 2 -14.02 -8.10 -8.88
C GLU A 2 -12.65 -7.46 -8.62
N ALA A 3 -12.38 -7.14 -7.36
CA ALA A 3 -11.07 -6.69 -6.94
C ALA A 3 -10.04 -7.77 -7.27
N PRO A 4 -8.85 -7.43 -7.82
CA PRO A 4 -7.83 -8.43 -8.01
C PRO A 4 -7.40 -9.00 -6.66
N ASP A 5 -7.12 -10.30 -6.59
CA ASP A 5 -6.62 -10.93 -5.36
C ASP A 5 -5.22 -10.43 -4.99
N VAL A 6 -4.43 -10.07 -6.00
CA VAL A 6 -3.06 -9.56 -5.86
C VAL A 6 -2.81 -8.33 -6.72
N VAL A 7 -1.95 -7.42 -6.26
CA VAL A 7 -1.56 -6.21 -6.97
C VAL A 7 -0.04 -6.00 -6.94
N LEU A 8 0.54 -5.53 -8.04
CA LEU A 8 1.95 -5.12 -8.07
C LEU A 8 2.13 -3.81 -7.29
N CYS A 9 2.89 -3.87 -6.19
CA CYS A 9 3.13 -2.73 -5.30
C CYS A 9 4.49 -2.07 -5.58
N PRO A 10 4.52 -0.77 -5.94
CA PRO A 10 5.78 -0.05 -6.26
C PRO A 10 6.67 0.21 -5.03
N LEU A 11 6.22 -0.08 -3.80
CA LEU A 11 7.05 0.09 -2.60
C LEU A 11 8.04 -1.06 -2.42
N VAL A 12 7.65 -2.25 -2.86
CA VAL A 12 8.40 -3.51 -2.70
C VAL A 12 8.74 -4.16 -4.03
N ASP A 13 8.24 -3.60 -5.14
CA ASP A 13 8.48 -4.06 -6.52
C ASP A 13 8.09 -5.54 -6.74
N VAL A 14 7.06 -6.00 -6.02
CA VAL A 14 6.49 -7.36 -6.09
C VAL A 14 4.96 -7.34 -5.99
N GLU A 15 4.33 -8.45 -6.38
CA GLU A 15 2.90 -8.68 -6.13
C GLU A 15 2.65 -8.92 -4.64
N ILE A 16 1.63 -8.25 -4.10
CA ILE A 16 1.15 -8.38 -2.73
C ILE A 16 -0.34 -8.70 -2.75
N GLU A 17 -0.85 -9.27 -1.67
CA GLU A 17 -2.30 -9.45 -1.52
C GLU A 17 -3.00 -8.08 -1.53
N ASN A 18 -4.22 -8.03 -2.06
CA ASN A 18 -4.99 -6.79 -2.08
C ASN A 18 -5.20 -6.20 -0.68
N ILE A 19 -5.33 -7.06 0.34
CA ILE A 19 -5.47 -6.64 1.74
C ILE A 19 -4.24 -5.88 2.24
N ASP A 20 -3.02 -6.33 1.89
CA ASP A 20 -1.79 -5.59 2.21
C ASP A 20 -1.80 -4.19 1.55
N CYS A 21 -2.33 -4.08 0.33
CA CYS A 21 -2.44 -2.81 -0.39
C CYS A 21 -3.47 -1.86 0.26
N ILE A 22 -4.63 -2.39 0.67
CA ILE A 22 -5.69 -1.64 1.34
C ILE A 22 -5.20 -1.11 2.68
N GLU A 23 -4.61 -1.96 3.53
CA GLU A 23 -4.10 -1.55 4.84
C GLU A 23 -3.00 -0.48 4.70
N ASN A 24 -2.13 -0.61 3.70
CA ASN A 24 -1.10 0.40 3.45
C ASN A 24 -1.69 1.74 2.96
N SER A 25 -2.72 1.68 2.13
CA SER A 25 -3.44 2.88 1.66
C SER A 25 -4.16 3.58 2.82
N ASP A 26 -4.88 2.82 3.65
CA ASP A 26 -5.57 3.29 4.85
C ASP A 26 -4.60 3.94 5.86
N ALA A 27 -3.41 3.38 6.00
CA ALA A 27 -2.37 3.95 6.86
C ALA A 27 -1.83 5.28 6.34
N VAL A 28 -1.67 5.41 5.02
CA VAL A 28 -1.24 6.65 4.35
C VAL A 28 -2.32 7.73 4.45
N ASP A 29 -3.60 7.34 4.36
CA ASP A 29 -4.74 8.23 4.54
C ASP A 29 -5.07 8.53 6.01
N GLY A 30 -4.39 7.87 6.95
CA GLY A 30 -4.55 8.10 8.38
C GLY A 30 -5.82 7.46 8.98
N ILE A 31 -6.46 6.53 8.26
CA ILE A 31 -7.58 5.72 8.73
C ILE A 31 -7.10 4.72 9.78
N ILE A 32 -5.92 4.12 9.54
CA ILE A 32 -5.24 3.27 10.52
C ILE A 32 -3.86 3.86 10.89
N LYS A 33 -3.31 3.34 11.99
CA LYS A 33 -2.01 3.76 12.52
C LYS A 33 -0.89 3.32 11.60
N LYS A 34 -0.02 4.24 11.17
CA LYS A 34 1.12 3.94 10.28
C LYS A 34 2.03 2.84 10.83
N GLU A 35 2.10 2.66 12.15
CA GLU A 35 2.89 1.62 12.81
C GLU A 35 2.44 0.20 12.44
N THR A 36 1.19 -0.01 12.02
CA THR A 36 0.68 -1.34 11.60
C THR A 36 1.26 -1.78 10.26
N VAL A 37 1.67 -0.84 9.41
CA VAL A 37 2.25 -1.15 8.09
C VAL A 37 3.60 -1.87 8.26
N PRO A 38 3.77 -3.07 7.66
CA PRO A 38 5.02 -3.83 7.71
C PRO A 38 6.23 -3.02 7.21
N LEU A 39 7.38 -3.18 7.87
CA LEU A 39 8.61 -2.46 7.54
C LEU A 39 9.07 -2.63 6.09
N ARG A 40 8.69 -3.73 5.41
CA ARG A 40 9.00 -3.95 3.99
C ARG A 40 8.47 -2.82 3.08
N PHE A 41 7.33 -2.22 3.42
CA PHE A 41 6.70 -1.14 2.65
C PHE A 41 7.30 0.24 2.95
N LYS A 42 8.00 0.39 4.07
CA LYS A 42 8.60 1.66 4.54
C LYS A 42 10.08 1.81 4.18
N LYS A 43 10.63 0.89 3.36
CA LYS A 43 12.05 0.93 2.95
C LYS A 43 12.40 2.19 2.17
N LYS A 44 11.46 2.70 1.35
CA LYS A 44 11.62 3.94 0.60
C LYS A 44 11.20 5.10 1.50
N SER A 45 12.03 6.14 1.63
CA SER A 45 11.78 7.27 2.55
C SER A 45 10.53 8.08 2.18
N ASP A 46 10.14 8.03 0.90
CA ASP A 46 8.98 8.68 0.30
C ASP A 46 7.79 7.73 0.10
N TRP A 47 7.76 6.59 0.80
CA TRP A 47 6.75 5.54 0.63
C TRP A 47 5.29 6.06 0.70
N GLU A 48 5.01 7.03 1.58
CA GLU A 48 3.67 7.63 1.69
C GLU A 48 3.26 8.32 0.38
N THR A 49 4.18 9.08 -0.20
CA THR A 49 3.96 9.79 -1.47
C THR A 49 3.83 8.81 -2.63
N ILE A 50 4.63 7.75 -2.65
CA ILE A 50 4.54 6.69 -3.67
C ILE A 50 3.18 5.99 -3.58
N CYS A 51 2.73 5.63 -2.37
CA CYS A 51 1.45 4.98 -2.17
C CYS A 51 0.30 5.89 -2.59
N LYS A 52 0.29 7.15 -2.14
CA LYS A 52 -0.76 8.13 -2.44
C LYS A 52 -0.94 8.41 -3.93
N ASN A 53 0.13 8.29 -4.71
CA ASN A 53 0.10 8.46 -6.17
C ASN A 53 -0.06 7.14 -6.94
N CYS A 54 -0.23 6.01 -6.26
CA CYS A 54 -0.38 4.70 -6.87
C CYS A 54 -1.76 4.55 -7.51
N LYS A 55 -1.84 3.87 -8.65
CA LYS A 55 -3.11 3.56 -9.33
C LYS A 55 -4.08 2.70 -8.50
N TRP A 56 -3.57 2.01 -7.49
CA TRP A 56 -4.34 1.15 -6.58
C TRP A 56 -4.75 1.86 -5.29
N HIS A 57 -4.33 3.12 -5.09
CA HIS A 57 -4.67 3.87 -3.88
C HIS A 57 -6.17 4.19 -3.86
N GLY A 58 -6.86 3.78 -2.79
CA GLY A 58 -8.31 3.96 -2.64
C GLY A 58 -9.17 3.08 -3.54
N TYR A 59 -8.59 2.00 -4.09
CA TYR A 59 -9.33 0.96 -4.81
C TYR A 59 -10.16 0.08 -3.86
#